data_AF-A0A7C3XYG4-F1
#
_entry.id   AF-A0A7C3XYG4-F1
#
_cell.length_a   1.000
_cell.length_b   1.000
_cell.length_c   1.000
_cell.angle_alpha   90.00
_cell.angle_beta   90.00
_cell.angle_gamma   90.00
#
_symmetry.space_group_name_H-M   'P 1'
#
loop_
_entity.id
_entity.type
_entity.pdbx_description
1 polymer ?
#
loop_
_entity_poly.entity_id
_entity_poly.type
_entity_poly.pdbx_seq_one_letter_code
_entity_poly.pdbx_strand_id
1 'polypeptide(L)'
;MDEGRGPVRRAAEGPAAAADRHTDPLMWPPYPQARSGAMSAFPDDAFVFLDPGPLVDNDLELVAPAECWIDDLLAAANHPLSVARADPEIPPLTRAQLDGFLATCPGGRQLPRYSCGGSPTYHFWMRLRPEFNPPVPMAGTISLRVGHTRDLEMYLGHIGYGVYPPARGHHYAERSCRLLLGLAVSHGLDPLWITTDPANLASRRTCERLGAVLVEIVDVPRNHMLYARGQYRKCRYRLDLNRVSPVATSPGGT
;
A
#
# COMPACT_ATOMS: atom_id res chain seq x y z
N MET A 1 -58.47 19.71 9.24
CA MET A 1 -57.75 20.94 9.60
C MET A 1 -57.02 20.61 10.90
N ASP A 2 -55.94 19.82 10.90
CA ASP A 2 -54.63 19.95 10.26
C ASP A 2 -53.86 21.24 10.58
N GLU A 3 -52.57 21.02 10.84
CA GLU A 3 -51.42 21.91 11.07
C GLU A 3 -51.14 22.38 12.52
N GLY A 4 -49.93 22.22 13.09
CA GLY A 4 -48.67 21.76 12.52
C GLY A 4 -47.62 21.54 13.61
N ARG A 5 -47.00 20.34 13.60
CA ARG A 5 -45.88 19.95 14.45
C ARG A 5 -44.58 20.24 13.67
N GLY A 6 -43.77 21.17 14.16
CA GLY A 6 -42.51 21.55 13.50
C GLY A 6 -41.52 20.38 13.36
N PRO A 7 -40.70 20.34 12.30
CA PRO A 7 -39.83 19.20 12.05
C PRO A 7 -38.57 19.26 12.93
N VAL A 8 -38.36 18.19 13.69
CA VAL A 8 -37.08 17.88 14.34
C VAL A 8 -36.05 17.66 13.25
N ARG A 9 -35.02 18.52 13.19
CA ARG A 9 -33.89 18.37 12.27
C ARG A 9 -33.13 17.08 12.61
N ARG A 10 -33.38 16.01 11.83
CA ARG A 10 -32.49 14.84 11.78
C ARG A 10 -31.13 15.31 11.28
N ALA A 11 -30.09 15.08 12.06
CA ALA A 11 -28.72 15.12 11.56
C ALA A 11 -28.65 14.16 10.37
N ALA A 12 -28.23 14.69 9.22
CA ALA A 12 -27.99 13.89 8.02
C ALA A 12 -26.84 12.93 8.32
N GLU A 13 -27.17 11.65 8.49
CA GLU A 13 -26.21 10.55 8.39
C GLU A 13 -25.63 10.58 6.98
N GLY A 14 -24.42 11.14 6.85
CA GLY A 14 -23.64 11.12 5.62
C GLY A 14 -23.29 9.67 5.24
N PRO A 15 -23.18 9.34 3.94
CA PRO A 15 -23.10 7.95 3.51
C PRO A 15 -21.78 7.34 3.96
N ALA A 16 -21.87 6.34 4.85
CA ALA A 16 -20.78 5.48 5.32
C ALA A 16 -20.19 4.57 4.21
N ALA A 17 -20.41 4.87 2.92
CA ALA A 17 -20.09 4.04 1.77
C ALA A 17 -18.82 4.48 1.01
N ALA A 18 -18.06 5.45 1.51
CA ALA A 18 -16.85 5.96 0.83
C ALA A 18 -15.54 5.27 1.25
N ALA A 19 -15.54 4.47 2.33
CA ALA A 19 -14.32 3.93 2.94
C ALA A 19 -13.62 2.82 2.13
N ASP A 20 -14.28 2.28 1.10
CA ASP A 20 -13.80 1.10 0.35
C ASP A 20 -13.39 1.40 -1.11
N ARG A 21 -13.48 2.67 -1.54
CA ARG A 21 -13.30 3.06 -2.96
C ARG A 21 -11.85 3.03 -3.47
N HIS A 22 -10.89 2.62 -2.65
CA HIS A 22 -9.47 2.93 -2.90
C HIS A 22 -8.51 1.76 -2.65
N THR A 23 -8.99 0.52 -2.82
CA THR A 23 -8.09 -0.63 -3.00
C THR A 23 -7.82 -0.81 -4.48
N ASP A 24 -7.05 0.10 -5.07
CA ASP A 24 -6.37 -0.19 -6.34
C ASP A 24 -5.22 -1.17 -6.00
N PRO A 25 -5.31 -2.45 -6.40
CA PRO A 25 -4.28 -3.46 -6.09
C PRO A 25 -2.97 -3.14 -6.80
N LEU A 26 -2.97 -2.24 -7.75
CA LEU A 26 -1.77 -1.71 -8.37
C LEU A 26 -1.82 -0.21 -8.15
N MET A 27 -0.98 0.32 -7.26
CA MET A 27 -0.70 1.76 -7.20
C MET A 27 0.05 2.23 -8.47
N TRP A 28 -0.50 1.92 -9.64
CA TRP A 28 0.01 2.11 -10.99
C TRP A 28 -1.19 2.35 -11.91
N PRO A 29 -1.30 3.55 -12.49
CA PRO A 29 -0.69 3.77 -13.79
C PRO A 29 0.44 4.81 -13.73
N PRO A 30 1.29 4.92 -14.76
CA PRO A 30 2.42 5.86 -14.76
C PRO A 30 1.91 7.27 -14.48
N TYR A 31 2.55 7.93 -13.51
CA TYR A 31 2.31 9.34 -13.21
C TYR A 31 2.27 10.17 -14.51
N PRO A 32 1.22 10.98 -14.74
CA PRO A 32 1.22 11.91 -15.86
C PRO A 32 2.38 12.89 -15.71
N GLN A 33 3.04 13.16 -16.84
CA GLN A 33 4.26 13.95 -16.93
C GLN A 33 4.04 15.36 -16.38
N ALA A 34 4.63 15.69 -15.23
CA ALA A 34 4.78 17.08 -14.81
C ALA A 34 5.99 17.68 -15.53
N ARG A 35 5.76 18.82 -16.21
CA ARG A 35 6.78 19.55 -16.98
C ARG A 35 7.89 20.08 -16.07
N SER A 36 9.09 20.15 -16.67
CA SER A 36 10.40 20.45 -16.11
C SER A 36 10.48 21.65 -15.16
N GLY A 37 11.24 21.48 -14.08
CA GLY A 37 11.92 22.51 -13.31
C GLY A 37 13.20 21.91 -12.71
N ALA A 38 14.34 22.59 -12.86
CA ALA A 38 15.67 21.99 -12.75
C ALA A 38 16.21 21.77 -11.32
N MET A 39 17.03 20.71 -11.23
CA MET A 39 18.22 20.43 -10.40
C MET A 39 18.17 20.46 -8.86
N SER A 40 18.48 19.29 -8.26
CA SER A 40 19.61 19.18 -7.32
C SER A 40 20.23 17.78 -7.39
N ALA A 41 21.57 17.75 -7.43
CA ALA A 41 22.41 16.57 -7.56
C ALA A 41 22.26 15.58 -6.40
N PHE A 42 22.07 14.30 -6.72
CA PHE A 42 22.51 13.22 -5.84
C PHE A 42 23.91 12.79 -6.33
N PRO A 43 24.91 12.65 -5.45
CA PRO A 43 26.22 12.11 -5.83
C PRO A 43 26.08 10.66 -6.28
N ASP A 44 27.10 10.16 -6.98
CA ASP A 44 27.19 8.90 -7.75
C ASP A 44 26.91 7.56 -7.00
N ASP A 45 26.30 7.57 -5.81
CA ASP A 45 25.87 6.35 -5.14
C ASP A 45 24.48 5.92 -5.65
N ALA A 46 24.48 5.07 -6.68
CA ALA A 46 23.27 4.41 -7.14
C ALA A 46 22.61 3.65 -5.97
N PHE A 47 21.31 3.87 -5.75
CA PHE A 47 20.55 3.15 -4.72
C PHE A 47 20.71 1.63 -4.89
N VAL A 48 21.10 0.94 -3.82
CA VAL A 48 21.30 -0.51 -3.83
C VAL A 48 20.09 -1.20 -3.22
N PHE A 49 19.43 -2.05 -4.03
CA PHE A 49 18.40 -2.94 -3.51
C PHE A 49 19.04 -4.10 -2.74
N LEU A 50 18.75 -4.18 -1.45
CA LEU A 50 19.02 -5.32 -0.59
C LEU A 50 18.10 -6.50 -0.91
N ASP A 51 18.61 -7.71 -0.73
CA ASP A 51 17.82 -8.95 -0.71
C ASP A 51 17.31 -9.20 0.72
N PRO A 52 15.99 -9.18 0.97
CA PRO A 52 15.44 -9.46 2.29
C PRO A 52 15.47 -10.95 2.66
N GLY A 53 15.83 -11.84 1.72
CA GLY A 53 15.62 -13.28 1.87
C GLY A 53 14.13 -13.65 1.85
N PRO A 54 13.78 -14.87 2.29
CA PRO A 54 12.39 -15.31 2.34
C PRO A 54 11.54 -14.49 3.31
N LEU A 55 10.42 -13.98 2.83
CA LEU A 55 9.44 -13.21 3.59
C LEU A 55 8.16 -14.03 3.78
N VAL A 56 8.17 -14.91 4.79
CA VAL A 56 7.10 -15.89 5.03
C VAL A 56 6.55 -15.73 6.44
N ASP A 57 5.22 -15.72 6.55
CA ASP A 57 4.47 -15.83 7.80
C ASP A 57 3.36 -16.87 7.58
N ASN A 58 3.55 -18.09 8.09
CA ASN A 58 2.60 -19.22 7.97
C ASN A 58 2.09 -19.44 6.52
N ASP A 59 0.84 -19.08 6.26
CA ASP A 59 0.11 -19.17 4.99
C ASP A 59 0.41 -18.03 4.00
N LEU A 60 1.00 -16.93 4.47
CA LEU A 60 1.34 -15.76 3.67
C LEU A 60 2.83 -15.76 3.29
N GLU A 61 3.10 -15.48 2.03
CA GLU A 61 4.44 -15.24 1.49
C GLU A 61 4.46 -13.94 0.68
N LEU A 62 5.43 -13.06 0.92
CA LEU A 62 5.67 -11.91 0.06
C LEU A 62 6.64 -12.31 -1.05
N VAL A 63 6.09 -12.52 -2.24
CA VAL A 63 6.88 -12.88 -3.43
C VAL A 63 7.23 -11.65 -4.25
N ALA A 64 8.41 -11.67 -4.87
CA ALA A 64 8.73 -10.70 -5.91
C ALA A 64 7.75 -10.87 -7.09
N PRO A 65 7.22 -9.77 -7.65
CA PRO A 65 6.45 -9.78 -8.89
C PRO A 65 7.22 -10.50 -10.00
N ALA A 66 6.58 -11.52 -10.59
CA ALA A 66 7.15 -12.34 -11.64
C ALA A 66 6.04 -12.92 -12.53
N GLU A 67 6.41 -13.30 -13.75
CA GLU A 67 5.48 -13.81 -14.77
C GLU A 67 4.68 -15.03 -14.29
N CYS A 68 5.33 -15.94 -13.56
CA CYS A 68 4.71 -17.15 -13.01
C CYS A 68 3.56 -16.86 -12.03
N TRP A 69 3.47 -15.65 -11.48
CA TRP A 69 2.44 -15.25 -10.52
C TRP A 69 1.32 -14.42 -11.14
N ILE A 70 1.39 -14.10 -12.44
CA ILE A 70 0.41 -13.22 -13.10
C ILE A 70 -0.99 -13.81 -13.05
N ASP A 71 -1.14 -15.10 -13.39
CA ASP A 71 -2.47 -15.73 -13.44
C ASP A 71 -3.12 -15.79 -12.06
N ASP A 72 -2.34 -16.05 -11.02
CA ASP A 72 -2.81 -16.04 -9.63
C ASP A 72 -3.30 -14.64 -9.21
N LEU A 73 -2.56 -13.59 -9.58
CA LEU A 73 -2.94 -12.22 -9.27
C LEU A 73 -4.21 -11.80 -10.04
N LEU A 74 -4.31 -12.18 -11.32
CA LEU A 74 -5.49 -11.94 -12.14
C LEU A 74 -6.70 -12.72 -11.63
N ALA A 75 -6.52 -13.95 -11.15
CA ALA A 75 -7.61 -14.72 -10.54
C ALA A 75 -8.16 -14.03 -9.29
N ALA A 76 -7.30 -13.49 -8.43
CA ALA A 76 -7.72 -12.74 -7.25
C ALA A 76 -8.42 -11.41 -7.61
N ALA A 77 -7.92 -10.71 -8.64
CA ALA A 77 -8.52 -9.47 -9.13
C ALA A 77 -9.92 -9.69 -9.75
N ASN A 78 -10.08 -10.78 -10.50
CA ASN A 78 -11.33 -11.13 -11.19
C ASN A 78 -12.31 -11.92 -10.31
N HIS A 79 -11.97 -12.20 -9.05
CA HIS A 79 -12.87 -12.87 -8.12
C HIS A 79 -14.18 -12.07 -7.96
N PRO A 80 -15.38 -12.69 -7.89
CA PRO A 80 -16.65 -11.97 -7.83
C PRO A 80 -16.73 -10.92 -6.72
N LEU A 81 -16.20 -11.21 -5.54
CA LEU A 81 -16.13 -10.25 -4.42
C LEU A 81 -15.20 -9.06 -4.70
N SER A 82 -14.14 -9.26 -5.48
CA SER A 82 -13.21 -8.21 -5.90
C SER A 82 -13.88 -7.29 -6.92
N VAL A 83 -14.48 -7.88 -7.97
CA VAL A 83 -15.20 -7.14 -9.02
C VAL A 83 -16.37 -6.34 -8.44
N ALA A 84 -17.15 -6.93 -7.53
CA ALA A 84 -18.30 -6.26 -6.91
C ALA A 84 -17.92 -5.04 -6.04
N ARG A 85 -16.65 -4.90 -5.66
CA ARG A 85 -16.11 -3.78 -4.86
C ARG A 85 -15.20 -2.85 -5.65
N ALA A 86 -14.92 -3.17 -6.92
CA ALA A 86 -14.08 -2.35 -7.76
C ALA A 86 -14.74 -0.99 -8.04
N ASP A 87 -13.93 0.05 -8.18
CA ASP A 87 -14.41 1.34 -8.66
C ASP A 87 -14.70 1.23 -10.17
N PRO A 88 -15.94 1.54 -10.62
CA PRO A 88 -16.30 1.45 -12.03
C PRO A 88 -15.52 2.43 -12.94
N GLU A 89 -14.91 3.48 -12.38
CA GLU A 89 -14.08 4.42 -13.15
C GLU A 89 -12.65 3.88 -13.37
N ILE A 90 -12.24 2.85 -12.64
CA ILE A 90 -10.92 2.24 -12.77
C ILE A 90 -11.00 1.03 -13.71
N PRO A 91 -10.23 1.01 -14.82
CA PRO A 91 -10.18 -0.15 -15.71
C PRO A 91 -9.75 -1.42 -14.96
N PRO A 92 -10.34 -2.58 -15.27
CA PRO A 92 -9.96 -3.84 -14.63
C PRO A 92 -8.50 -4.17 -14.94
N LEU A 93 -7.86 -4.89 -14.01
CA LEU A 93 -6.49 -5.34 -14.18
C LEU A 93 -6.37 -6.34 -15.33
N THR A 94 -5.46 -6.05 -16.26
CA THR A 94 -5.14 -6.87 -17.42
C THR A 94 -3.72 -7.44 -17.34
N ARG A 95 -3.49 -8.56 -18.03
CA ARG A 95 -2.15 -9.12 -18.22
C ARG A 95 -1.17 -8.12 -18.82
N ALA A 96 -1.58 -7.37 -19.85
CA ALA A 96 -0.73 -6.35 -20.48
C ALA A 96 -0.25 -5.27 -19.51
N GLN A 97 -1.08 -4.85 -18.55
CA GLN A 97 -0.66 -3.92 -17.50
C GLN A 97 0.38 -4.55 -16.55
N LEU A 98 0.23 -5.83 -16.21
CA LEU A 98 1.19 -6.57 -15.39
C LEU A 98 2.52 -6.79 -16.12
N ASP A 99 2.48 -7.17 -17.39
CA ASP A 99 3.68 -7.31 -18.22
C ASP A 99 4.44 -5.98 -18.31
N GLY A 100 3.73 -4.88 -18.54
CA GLY A 100 4.32 -3.53 -18.53
C GLY A 100 4.91 -3.13 -17.17
N PHE A 101 4.26 -3.55 -16.06
CA PHE A 101 4.78 -3.37 -14.72
C PHE A 101 6.08 -4.16 -14.50
N LEU A 102 6.11 -5.45 -14.86
CA LEU A 102 7.30 -6.31 -14.72
C LEU A 102 8.48 -5.81 -15.55
N ALA A 103 8.20 -5.27 -16.76
CA ALA A 103 9.21 -4.65 -17.60
C ALA A 103 9.80 -3.37 -16.97
N THR A 104 8.99 -2.60 -16.25
CA THR A 104 9.43 -1.34 -15.60
C THR A 104 10.09 -1.59 -14.24
N CYS A 105 9.66 -2.62 -13.53
CA CYS A 105 10.06 -2.95 -12.17
C CYS A 105 10.48 -4.43 -12.06
N PRO A 106 11.57 -4.84 -12.72
CA PRO A 106 12.00 -6.24 -12.72
C PRO A 106 12.25 -6.72 -11.29
N GLY A 107 11.66 -7.87 -10.94
CA GLY A 107 11.70 -8.42 -9.58
C GLY A 107 11.05 -7.52 -8.51
N GLY A 108 10.13 -6.64 -8.93
CA GLY A 108 9.47 -5.67 -8.05
C GLY A 108 10.36 -4.50 -7.63
N ARG A 109 11.51 -4.29 -8.27
CA ARG A 109 12.45 -3.21 -7.92
C ARG A 109 12.23 -2.01 -8.81
N GLN A 110 11.68 -0.95 -8.25
CA GLN A 110 11.45 0.31 -8.96
C GLN A 110 12.50 1.34 -8.57
N LEU A 111 13.33 1.74 -9.53
CA LEU A 111 14.31 2.81 -9.34
C LEU A 111 13.62 4.16 -9.06
N PRO A 112 14.27 5.04 -8.28
CA PRO A 112 13.78 6.40 -8.06
C PRO A 112 13.66 7.16 -9.37
N ARG A 113 12.53 7.86 -9.54
CA ARG A 113 12.38 8.86 -10.60
C ARG A 113 12.75 10.23 -10.02
N TYR A 114 14.05 10.53 -10.01
CA TYR A 114 14.59 11.74 -9.37
C TYR A 114 13.96 13.04 -9.88
N SER A 115 13.60 13.10 -11.16
CA SER A 115 12.97 14.27 -11.78
C SER A 115 11.55 14.59 -11.25
N CYS A 116 10.92 13.67 -10.53
CA CYS A 116 9.59 13.87 -9.94
C CYS A 116 9.54 13.51 -8.45
N GLY A 117 10.67 13.52 -7.76
CA GLY A 117 10.75 13.18 -6.33
C GLY A 117 10.40 11.72 -6.00
N GLY A 118 10.47 10.83 -6.99
CA GLY A 118 10.16 9.42 -6.81
C GLY A 118 11.20 8.73 -5.93
N SER A 119 10.75 7.90 -5.01
CA SER A 119 11.61 7.14 -4.10
C SER A 119 11.84 5.71 -4.62
N PRO A 120 13.02 5.12 -4.38
CA PRO A 120 13.23 3.70 -4.65
C PRO A 120 12.14 2.87 -3.95
N THR A 121 11.55 1.92 -4.66
CA THR A 121 10.40 1.16 -4.15
C THR A 121 10.59 -0.33 -4.40
N TYR A 122 10.38 -1.12 -3.35
CA TYR A 122 10.16 -2.54 -3.43
C TYR A 122 8.67 -2.81 -3.58
N HIS A 123 8.31 -3.67 -4.51
CA HIS A 123 6.96 -4.19 -4.69
C HIS A 123 6.96 -5.70 -4.44
N PHE A 124 5.96 -6.16 -3.70
CA PHE A 124 5.72 -7.57 -3.44
C PHE A 124 4.26 -7.91 -3.69
N TRP A 125 4.00 -9.15 -4.08
CA TRP A 125 2.66 -9.73 -4.13
C TRP A 125 2.46 -10.66 -2.92
N MET A 126 1.28 -10.59 -2.32
CA MET A 126 0.92 -11.38 -1.14
C MET A 126 0.42 -12.75 -1.60
N ARG A 127 1.32 -13.69 -1.83
CA ARG A 127 0.99 -15.05 -2.21
C ARG A 127 0.42 -15.80 -1.00
N LEU A 128 -0.68 -16.51 -1.22
CA LEU A 128 -1.25 -17.43 -0.24
C LEU A 128 -0.86 -18.85 -0.61
N ARG A 129 -0.28 -19.56 0.35
CA ARG A 129 0.25 -20.91 0.14
C ARG A 129 -0.90 -21.91 -0.08
N PRO A 130 -0.88 -22.69 -1.17
CA PRO A 130 -1.99 -23.58 -1.52
C PRO A 130 -2.25 -24.66 -0.48
N GLU A 131 -1.23 -25.06 0.30
CA GLU A 131 -1.39 -26.04 1.39
C GLU A 131 -2.39 -25.61 2.48
N PHE A 132 -2.69 -24.31 2.58
CA PHE A 132 -3.65 -23.75 3.53
C PHE A 132 -5.05 -23.56 2.92
N ASN A 133 -5.28 -24.02 1.69
CA ASN A 133 -6.55 -23.95 0.96
C ASN A 133 -7.18 -22.53 0.98
N PRO A 134 -6.45 -21.50 0.49
CA PRO A 134 -6.93 -20.14 0.57
C PRO A 134 -8.11 -19.89 -0.41
N PRO A 135 -8.97 -18.89 -0.13
CA PRO A 135 -10.10 -18.56 -1.01
C PRO A 135 -9.66 -17.98 -2.36
N VAL A 136 -8.44 -17.44 -2.44
CA VAL A 136 -7.78 -16.93 -3.64
C VAL A 136 -6.28 -17.20 -3.53
N PRO A 137 -5.54 -17.35 -4.64
CA PRO A 137 -4.09 -17.61 -4.58
C PRO A 137 -3.26 -16.37 -4.20
N MET A 138 -3.80 -15.16 -4.38
CA MET A 138 -3.15 -13.91 -4.00
C MET A 138 -4.07 -13.09 -3.09
N ALA A 139 -3.56 -12.70 -1.92
CA ALA A 139 -4.29 -11.82 -1.01
C ALA A 139 -4.27 -10.35 -1.46
N GLY A 140 -3.27 -9.94 -2.25
CA GLY A 140 -3.10 -8.54 -2.62
C GLY A 140 -1.66 -8.17 -2.94
N THR A 141 -1.33 -6.89 -2.76
CA THR A 141 0.00 -6.32 -3.06
C THR A 141 0.46 -5.40 -1.96
N ILE A 142 1.77 -5.26 -1.80
CA ILE A 142 2.39 -4.36 -0.84
C ILE A 142 3.65 -3.74 -1.44
N SER A 143 3.94 -2.50 -1.05
CA SER A 143 5.12 -1.77 -1.47
C SER A 143 5.83 -1.13 -0.28
N LEU A 144 7.17 -1.09 -0.32
CA LEU A 144 8.04 -0.35 0.60
C LEU A 144 8.82 0.69 -0.20
N ARG A 145 8.53 1.97 0.05
CA ARG A 145 9.23 3.14 -0.46
C ARG A 145 10.35 3.52 0.51
N VAL A 146 11.57 3.66 0.01
CA VAL A 146 12.77 3.96 0.83
C VAL A 146 13.18 5.43 0.67
N GLY A 147 13.43 6.12 1.78
CA GLY A 147 13.89 7.51 1.81
C GLY A 147 13.00 8.43 2.65
N HIS A 148 13.46 9.65 2.89
CA HIS A 148 12.86 10.60 3.84
C HIS A 148 12.33 11.86 3.16
N THR A 149 11.64 11.72 2.03
CA THR A 149 11.05 12.88 1.36
C THR A 149 9.84 13.37 2.15
N ARG A 150 9.61 14.69 2.15
CA ARG A 150 8.43 15.29 2.78
C ARG A 150 7.13 14.63 2.30
N ASP A 151 7.07 14.24 1.03
CA ASP A 151 5.88 13.62 0.44
C ASP A 151 5.57 12.24 1.04
N LEU A 152 6.62 11.42 1.22
CA LEU A 152 6.51 10.14 1.91
C LEU A 152 6.09 10.32 3.37
N GLU A 153 6.74 11.22 4.09
CA GLU A 153 6.48 11.36 5.52
C GLU A 153 5.12 11.98 5.83
N MET A 154 4.59 12.84 4.94
CA MET A 154 3.34 13.57 5.15
C MET A 154 2.12 12.89 4.52
N TYR A 155 2.23 12.32 3.32
CA TYR A 155 1.05 12.03 2.49
C TYR A 155 0.97 10.63 1.91
N LEU A 156 2.11 10.01 1.55
CA LEU A 156 2.15 8.70 0.90
C LEU A 156 2.46 7.56 1.86
N GLY A 157 3.33 7.78 2.84
CA GLY A 157 3.90 6.75 3.71
C GLY A 157 4.95 5.88 3.01
N HIS A 158 5.79 5.22 3.80
CA HIS A 158 6.78 4.26 3.30
C HIS A 158 6.10 2.97 2.84
N ILE A 159 5.08 2.50 3.57
CA ILE A 159 4.35 1.28 3.22
C ILE A 159 2.99 1.64 2.63
N GLY A 160 2.61 0.94 1.57
CA GLY A 160 1.25 0.96 1.07
C GLY A 160 0.88 -0.38 0.46
N TYR A 161 -0.37 -0.79 0.69
CA TYR A 161 -0.87 -2.12 0.39
C TYR A 161 -2.32 -2.07 -0.09
N GLY A 162 -2.72 -3.11 -0.81
CA GLY A 162 -4.10 -3.42 -1.13
C GLY A 162 -4.36 -4.89 -0.83
N VAL A 163 -5.53 -5.20 -0.24
CA VAL A 163 -5.97 -6.59 0.02
C VAL A 163 -7.29 -6.82 -0.70
N TYR A 164 -7.31 -7.85 -1.54
CA TYR A 164 -8.49 -8.26 -2.29
C TYR A 164 -9.62 -8.67 -1.34
N PRO A 165 -10.87 -8.25 -1.61
CA PRO A 165 -12.04 -8.61 -0.81
C PRO A 165 -12.13 -10.07 -0.34
N PRO A 166 -11.91 -11.11 -1.18
CA PRO A 166 -11.96 -12.51 -0.72
C PRO A 166 -10.91 -12.88 0.34
N ALA A 167 -9.82 -12.13 0.46
CA ALA A 167 -8.75 -12.37 1.44
C ALA A 167 -8.83 -11.46 2.68
N ARG A 168 -9.82 -10.56 2.75
CA ARG A 168 -9.98 -9.65 3.89
C ARG A 168 -10.44 -10.40 5.15
N GLY A 169 -10.12 -9.84 6.31
CA GLY A 169 -10.45 -10.44 7.62
C GLY A 169 -9.33 -11.30 8.22
N HIS A 170 -8.30 -11.65 7.44
CA HIS A 170 -7.17 -12.51 7.86
C HIS A 170 -5.91 -11.73 8.25
N HIS A 171 -6.01 -10.41 8.38
CA HIS A 171 -4.90 -9.52 8.78
C HIS A 171 -3.66 -9.56 7.87
N TYR A 172 -3.81 -9.97 6.60
CA TYR A 172 -2.68 -10.03 5.66
C TYR A 172 -1.96 -8.70 5.46
N ALA A 173 -2.65 -7.55 5.48
CA ALA A 173 -2.00 -6.24 5.42
C ALA A 173 -1.03 -6.02 6.59
N GLU A 174 -1.48 -6.30 7.81
CA GLU A 174 -0.70 -6.18 9.05
C GLU A 174 0.52 -7.13 9.02
N ARG A 175 0.28 -8.40 8.69
CA ARG A 175 1.32 -9.44 8.61
C ARG A 175 2.37 -9.11 7.54
N SER A 176 1.93 -8.63 6.38
CA SER A 176 2.82 -8.17 5.31
C SER A 176 3.67 -6.98 5.75
N CYS A 177 3.09 -6.01 6.46
CA CYS A 177 3.86 -4.88 6.99
C CYS A 177 4.96 -5.36 7.95
N ARG A 178 4.66 -6.34 8.83
CA ARG A 178 5.66 -6.91 9.76
C ARG A 178 6.83 -7.56 9.03
N LEU A 179 6.56 -8.33 7.97
CA LEU A 179 7.59 -8.95 7.15
C LEU A 179 8.55 -7.93 6.53
N LEU A 180 8.08 -6.72 6.20
CA LEU A 180 8.91 -5.66 5.62
C LEU A 180 9.72 -4.84 6.63
N LEU A 181 9.48 -4.97 7.93
CA LEU A 181 10.17 -4.15 8.94
C LEU A 181 11.67 -4.41 8.98
N GLY A 182 12.10 -5.67 8.83
CA GLY A 182 13.53 -6.00 8.78
C GLY A 182 14.23 -5.34 7.59
N LEU A 183 13.60 -5.37 6.42
CA LEU A 183 14.11 -4.69 5.22
C LEU A 183 14.14 -3.16 5.40
N ALA A 184 13.13 -2.58 6.04
CA ALA A 184 13.08 -1.16 6.33
C ALA A 184 14.22 -0.73 7.28
N VAL A 185 14.48 -1.51 8.33
CA VAL A 185 15.62 -1.30 9.26
C VAL A 185 16.95 -1.39 8.53
N SER A 186 17.14 -2.38 7.64
CA SER A 186 18.37 -2.53 6.86
C SER A 186 18.64 -1.35 5.91
N HIS A 187 17.60 -0.60 5.52
CA HIS A 187 17.71 0.66 4.78
C HIS A 187 17.84 1.91 5.67
N GLY A 188 17.90 1.74 6.99
CA GLY A 188 18.03 2.85 7.94
C GLY A 188 16.76 3.66 8.14
N LEU A 189 15.58 3.13 7.81
CA LEU A 189 14.32 3.84 8.02
C LEU A 189 13.96 3.87 9.51
N ASP A 190 14.10 5.03 10.15
CA ASP A 190 13.59 5.25 11.51
C ASP A 190 13.30 6.75 11.74
N PRO A 191 12.02 7.15 11.96
CA PRO A 191 10.84 6.31 12.06
C PRO A 191 10.28 5.88 10.69
N LEU A 192 9.47 4.81 10.69
CA LEU A 192 8.65 4.41 9.56
C LEU A 192 7.26 5.07 9.63
N TRP A 193 6.96 5.91 8.65
CA TRP A 193 5.64 6.49 8.43
C TRP A 193 4.70 5.59 7.61
N ILE A 194 3.47 5.42 8.09
CA ILE A 194 2.35 4.86 7.34
C ILE A 194 1.24 5.90 7.31
N THR A 195 0.68 6.18 6.13
CA THR A 195 -0.44 7.11 6.00
C THR A 195 -1.69 6.39 5.53
N THR A 196 -2.85 6.87 5.98
CA THR A 196 -4.14 6.31 5.54
C THR A 196 -5.22 7.37 5.57
N ASP A 197 -6.29 7.18 4.79
CA ASP A 197 -7.43 8.09 4.81
C ASP A 197 -8.17 7.97 6.16
N PRO A 198 -8.67 9.08 6.75
CA PRO A 198 -9.36 9.04 8.04
C PRO A 198 -10.56 8.09 8.10
N ALA A 199 -11.24 7.90 6.96
CA ALA A 199 -12.38 7.00 6.81
C ALA A 199 -11.98 5.52 6.70
N ASN A 200 -10.71 5.21 6.43
CA ASN A 200 -10.21 3.84 6.27
C ASN A 200 -9.90 3.21 7.63
N LEU A 201 -10.96 2.88 8.38
CA LEU A 201 -10.85 2.31 9.72
C LEU A 201 -10.06 0.99 9.75
N ALA A 202 -10.10 0.20 8.69
CA ALA A 202 -9.36 -1.07 8.60
C ALA A 202 -7.84 -0.83 8.58
N SER A 203 -7.37 0.15 7.80
CA SER A 203 -5.94 0.50 7.74
C SER A 203 -5.47 1.20 9.01
N ARG A 204 -6.32 2.00 9.64
CA ARG A 204 -6.04 2.60 10.95
C ARG A 204 -5.80 1.53 12.02
N ARG A 205 -6.69 0.54 12.10
CA ARG A 205 -6.52 -0.63 12.99
C ARG A 205 -5.27 -1.42 12.67
N THR A 206 -4.92 -1.55 11.39
CA THR A 206 -3.66 -2.19 10.95
C THR A 206 -2.46 -1.45 11.52
N CYS A 207 -2.42 -0.11 11.38
CA CYS A 207 -1.36 0.72 11.96
C CYS A 207 -1.26 0.57 13.48
N GLU A 208 -2.40 0.64 14.17
CA GLU A 208 -2.47 0.51 15.64
C GLU A 208 -1.93 -0.85 16.12
N ARG A 209 -2.26 -1.95 15.42
CA ARG A 209 -1.77 -3.30 15.76
C ARG A 209 -0.31 -3.54 15.41
N LEU A 210 0.24 -2.76 14.48
CA LEU A 210 1.68 -2.72 14.25
C LEU A 210 2.43 -2.00 15.39
N GLY A 211 1.71 -1.35 16.31
CA GLY A 211 2.30 -0.50 17.35
C GLY A 211 2.58 0.92 16.87
N ALA A 212 2.11 1.30 15.68
CA ALA A 212 2.28 2.65 15.16
C ALA A 212 1.33 3.62 15.88
N VAL A 213 1.84 4.79 16.24
CA VAL A 213 1.09 5.82 16.96
C VAL A 213 0.56 6.85 15.97
N LEU A 214 -0.73 7.18 16.06
CA LEU A 214 -1.30 8.29 15.31
C LEU A 214 -0.69 9.60 15.82
N VAL A 215 0.07 10.28 14.97
CA VAL A 215 0.69 11.58 15.30
C VAL A 215 -0.30 12.71 15.06
N GLU A 216 -0.93 12.71 13.88
CA GLU A 216 -1.85 13.78 13.48
C GLU A 216 -2.73 13.36 12.28
N ILE A 217 -3.73 14.19 11.98
CA ILE A 217 -4.48 14.15 10.73
C ILE A 217 -4.16 15.44 9.98
N VAL A 218 -3.50 15.33 8.82
CA VAL A 218 -3.06 16.47 8.02
C VAL A 218 -3.97 16.68 6.81
N ASP A 219 -4.14 17.94 6.41
CA ASP A 219 -4.74 18.28 5.12
C ASP A 219 -3.74 18.05 3.99
N VAL A 220 -4.23 17.46 2.91
CA VAL A 220 -3.48 17.29 1.66
C VAL A 220 -3.52 18.62 0.89
N PRO A 221 -2.38 19.16 0.43
CA PRO A 221 -2.36 20.39 -0.36
C PRO A 221 -3.22 20.28 -1.62
N ARG A 222 -3.92 21.35 -2.01
CA ARG A 222 -4.81 21.35 -3.18
C ARG A 222 -4.10 21.05 -4.50
N ASN A 223 -2.82 21.39 -4.60
CA ASN A 223 -1.96 21.11 -5.76
C ASN A 223 -1.32 19.72 -5.70
N HIS A 224 -1.57 18.94 -4.64
CA HIS A 224 -1.05 17.59 -4.51
C HIS A 224 -1.94 16.59 -5.27
N MET A 225 -1.31 15.59 -5.89
CA MET A 225 -2.02 14.60 -6.73
C MET A 225 -3.11 13.82 -5.99
N LEU A 226 -2.94 13.59 -4.68
CA LEU A 226 -3.93 12.87 -3.87
C LEU A 226 -5.22 13.69 -3.72
N TYR A 227 -5.13 15.02 -3.76
CA TYR A 227 -6.30 15.88 -3.71
C TYR A 227 -7.20 15.66 -4.93
N ALA A 228 -6.60 15.54 -6.12
CA ALA A 228 -7.32 15.22 -7.36
C ALA A 228 -7.97 13.82 -7.33
N ARG A 229 -7.48 12.92 -6.47
CA ARG A 229 -8.04 11.58 -6.23
C ARG A 229 -9.08 11.57 -5.09
N GLY A 230 -9.55 12.73 -4.64
CA GLY A 230 -10.53 12.82 -3.55
C GLY A 230 -9.96 12.54 -2.15
N GLN A 231 -8.64 12.41 -2.01
CA GLN A 231 -7.97 12.14 -0.73
C GLN A 231 -7.49 13.47 -0.14
N TYR A 232 -8.39 14.11 0.60
CA TYR A 232 -8.17 15.47 1.12
C TYR A 232 -7.44 15.52 2.45
N ARG A 233 -7.41 14.41 3.19
CA ARG A 233 -6.79 14.33 4.52
C ARG A 233 -6.09 13.00 4.70
N LYS A 234 -5.02 12.99 5.48
CA LYS A 234 -4.26 11.78 5.83
C LYS A 234 -4.03 11.68 7.33
N CYS A 235 -4.38 10.55 7.90
CA CYS A 235 -3.85 10.13 9.20
C CYS A 235 -2.37 9.77 9.02
N ARG A 236 -1.49 10.36 9.82
CA ARG A 236 -0.06 10.04 9.86
C ARG A 236 0.24 9.16 11.06
N TYR A 237 0.59 7.91 10.81
CA TYR A 237 1.04 6.97 11.83
C TYR A 237 2.55 6.83 11.81
N ARG A 238 3.16 6.93 12.99
CA ARG A 238 4.61 6.79 13.21
C ARG A 238 4.91 5.47 13.89
N LEU A 239 5.81 4.69 13.32
CA LEU A 239 6.36 3.49 13.93
C LEU A 239 7.86 3.70 14.16
N ASP A 240 8.28 3.76 15.41
CA ASP A 240 9.70 3.84 15.77
C ASP A 240 10.34 2.44 15.65
N LEU A 241 11.19 2.22 14.65
CA LEU A 241 11.75 0.89 14.38
C LEU A 241 12.85 0.50 15.36
N ASN A 242 13.52 1.49 15.96
CA ASN A 242 14.49 1.26 17.03
C ASN A 242 13.90 0.61 18.31
N ARG A 243 12.56 0.56 18.42
CA ARG A 243 11.82 -0.10 19.51
C ARG A 243 11.22 -1.44 19.11
N VAL A 244 11.32 -1.84 17.85
CA VAL A 244 10.77 -3.10 17.34
C VAL A 244 11.90 -4.13 17.28
N SER A 245 11.83 -5.15 18.13
CA SER A 245 12.76 -6.30 18.05
C SER A 245 12.65 -6.98 16.67
N PRO A 246 13.75 -7.25 15.96
CA PRO A 246 13.67 -7.94 14.68
C PRO A 246 13.07 -9.34 14.88
N VAL A 247 12.11 -9.70 14.02
CA VAL A 247 11.66 -11.10 13.90
C VAL A 247 12.84 -11.88 13.34
N ALA A 248 13.29 -12.90 14.08
CA ALA A 248 14.36 -13.79 13.63
C ALA A 248 13.90 -14.51 12.35
N THR A 249 14.53 -14.19 11.23
CA THR A 249 14.50 -15.05 10.05
C THR A 249 15.36 -16.27 10.37
N SER A 250 14.72 -17.43 10.57
CA SER A 250 15.43 -18.69 10.79
C SER A 250 16.32 -18.97 9.58
N PRO A 251 17.64 -19.18 9.74
CA PRO A 251 18.47 -19.69 8.66
C PRO A 251 18.08 -21.16 8.41
N GLY A 252 17.65 -21.46 7.19
CA GLY A 252 17.39 -22.83 6.75
C GLY A 252 18.65 -23.68 6.93
N GLY A 253 18.51 -24.77 7.69
CA GLY A 253 19.57 -25.75 7.89
C GLY A 253 19.91 -26.46 6.59
N THR A 254 21.21 -26.58 6.33
CA THR A 254 21.86 -27.48 5.37
C THR A 254 21.50 -28.94 5.60
#